data_AF-A0A1D2SE76-F1
#
_entry.id   AF-A0A1D2SE76-F1
#
_cell.length_a   1.000
_cell.length_b   1.000
_cell.length_c   1.000
_cell.angle_alpha   90.00
_cell.angle_beta   90.00
_cell.angle_gamma   90.00
#
_symmetry.space_group_name_H-M   'P 1'
#
loop_
_entity.id
_entity.type
_entity.pdbx_description
1 polymer ?
#
loop_
_entity_poly.entity_id
_entity_poly.type
_entity_poly.pdbx_seq_one_letter_code
_entity_poly.pdbx_strand_id
1 'polypeptide(L)'
;MRCTNRRAGARYHADSLSATRDRPVVVASDQHEASMSMIEIRKRALNVETVFHEGGPPADPPLRMGSAVAVIRNPFAGRHEPDLMPFMAELRAPGHDLAQELTDGQR
;
A
#
# COMPACT_ATOMS: atom_id res chain seq x y z
N MET A 1 -15.60 -26.15 -36.91
CA MET A 1 -15.98 -26.99 -35.76
C MET A 1 -16.23 -26.06 -34.56
N ARG A 2 -17.49 -25.63 -34.35
CA ARG A 2 -17.91 -24.80 -33.21
C ARG A 2 -18.44 -25.74 -32.13
N CYS A 3 -17.86 -25.70 -30.93
CA CYS A 3 -18.41 -26.39 -29.78
C CYS A 3 -18.99 -25.33 -28.83
N THR A 4 -20.32 -25.24 -28.81
CA THR A 4 -21.11 -24.50 -27.85
C THR A 4 -21.22 -25.32 -26.57
N ASN A 5 -20.95 -24.75 -25.41
CA ASN A 5 -21.52 -25.32 -24.19
C ASN A 5 -22.16 -24.26 -23.29
N ARG A 6 -23.43 -24.55 -23.00
CA ARG A 6 -24.47 -23.70 -22.44
C ARG A 6 -24.74 -24.21 -21.01
N ARG A 7 -24.58 -23.31 -20.04
CA ARG A 7 -25.18 -23.23 -18.69
C ARG A 7 -25.82 -24.49 -18.07
N ALA A 8 -25.32 -24.84 -16.90
CA ALA A 8 -26.09 -25.19 -15.69
C ALA A 8 -25.33 -24.51 -14.52
N GLY A 9 -25.89 -23.73 -13.60
CA GLY A 9 -27.23 -23.72 -13.05
C GLY A 9 -27.13 -23.81 -11.52
N ALA A 10 -26.39 -22.91 -10.86
CA ALA A 10 -26.35 -22.81 -9.41
C ALA A 10 -27.04 -21.52 -8.97
N ARG A 11 -28.17 -21.71 -8.30
CA ARG A 11 -29.13 -20.70 -7.83
C ARG A 11 -28.50 -19.99 -6.63
N TYR A 12 -28.19 -18.69 -6.75
CA TYR A 12 -27.96 -17.84 -5.59
C TYR A 12 -29.30 -17.25 -5.18
N HIS A 13 -29.75 -17.59 -3.98
CA HIS A 13 -30.84 -16.89 -3.31
C HIS A 13 -30.40 -15.45 -3.06
N ALA A 14 -31.02 -14.53 -3.78
CA ALA A 14 -31.04 -13.12 -3.46
C ALA A 14 -32.24 -12.90 -2.54
N ASP A 15 -31.99 -12.66 -1.25
CA ASP A 15 -33.01 -12.06 -0.39
C ASP A 15 -32.35 -11.21 0.70
N SER A 16 -32.92 -10.02 0.85
CA SER A 16 -32.81 -9.07 1.96
C SER A 16 -31.52 -8.23 2.11
N LEU A 17 -31.53 -7.11 1.40
CA LEU A 17 -30.91 -5.85 1.82
C LEU A 17 -31.57 -5.36 3.12
N SER A 18 -30.78 -5.09 4.17
CA SER A 18 -31.11 -4.03 5.14
C SER A 18 -29.87 -3.51 5.86
N ALA A 19 -29.40 -2.35 5.41
CA ALA A 19 -28.93 -1.24 6.25
C ALA A 19 -28.03 -1.58 7.46
N THR A 20 -26.74 -1.74 7.22
CA THR A 20 -25.73 -1.21 8.17
C THR A 20 -25.13 0.04 7.57
N ARG A 21 -25.75 1.15 7.94
CA ARG A 21 -25.26 2.52 7.81
C ARG A 21 -23.78 2.59 8.20
N ASP A 22 -23.00 3.21 7.32
CA ASP A 22 -22.19 4.37 7.68
C ASP A 22 -21.48 4.23 9.03
N ARG A 23 -20.62 3.22 9.14
CA ARG A 23 -19.61 3.22 10.19
C ARG A 23 -18.49 4.12 9.70
N PRO A 24 -18.20 5.25 10.39
CA PRO A 24 -16.97 5.95 10.10
C PRO A 24 -15.84 4.94 10.29
N VAL A 25 -14.95 4.84 9.30
CA VAL A 25 -13.61 4.31 9.55
C VAL A 25 -12.99 5.27 10.54
N VAL A 26 -13.17 4.99 11.83
CA VAL A 26 -12.45 5.67 12.90
C VAL A 26 -11.00 5.26 12.69
N VAL A 27 -10.24 6.10 11.99
CA VAL A 27 -8.78 6.07 12.05
C VAL A 27 -8.47 6.37 13.50
N ALA A 28 -8.24 5.30 14.29
CA ALA A 28 -7.90 5.41 15.69
C ALA A 28 -6.69 6.34 15.79
N SER A 29 -6.92 7.47 16.46
CA SER A 29 -5.90 8.42 16.87
C SER A 29 -5.05 7.75 17.95
N ASP A 30 -4.24 6.76 17.57
CA ASP A 30 -3.34 6.09 18.50
C ASP A 30 -2.09 6.95 18.67
N GLN A 31 -2.24 7.88 19.61
CA GLN A 31 -1.27 8.26 20.64
C GLN A 31 -0.01 7.37 20.63
N HIS A 32 0.97 7.64 19.76
CA HIS A 32 2.33 7.13 19.97
C HIS A 32 3.08 8.17 20.79
N GLU A 33 2.79 8.10 22.08
CA GLU A 33 3.65 8.56 23.16
C GLU A 33 5.09 8.11 22.85
N ALA A 34 6.03 9.05 22.96
CA ALA A 34 7.42 8.91 22.56
C ALA A 34 8.14 7.79 23.35
N SER A 35 7.94 6.54 22.93
CA SER A 35 8.81 5.41 23.24
C SER A 35 9.76 5.24 22.06
N MET A 36 11.06 5.06 22.33
CA MET A 36 12.10 4.98 21.30
C MET A 36 11.72 3.96 20.21
N SER A 37 11.27 4.44 19.05
CA SER A 37 10.88 3.59 17.92
C SER A 37 12.08 2.74 17.48
N MET A 38 11.89 1.44 17.27
CA MET A 38 12.96 0.57 16.76
C MET A 38 13.35 0.91 15.31
N ILE A 39 12.55 1.76 14.66
CA ILE A 39 12.79 2.25 13.31
C ILE A 39 13.65 3.52 13.33
N GLU A 40 14.91 3.39 12.91
CA GLU A 40 15.83 4.51 12.71
C GLU A 40 16.05 4.74 11.22
N ILE A 41 15.52 5.84 10.68
CA ILE A 41 15.65 6.20 9.26
C ILE A 41 16.96 6.96 9.03
N ARG A 42 17.84 6.43 8.18
CA ARG A 42 19.08 7.09 7.74
C ARG A 42 18.85 8.08 6.60
N LYS A 43 18.02 7.71 5.62
CA LYS A 43 17.68 8.55 4.47
C LYS A 43 16.34 8.14 3.87
N ARG A 44 15.68 9.10 3.21
CA ARG A 44 14.51 8.89 2.36
C ARG A 44 14.82 9.33 0.93
N ALA A 45 14.11 8.75 -0.03
CA ALA A 45 14.15 9.16 -1.42
C ALA A 45 12.74 9.08 -1.99
N LEU A 46 12.31 10.16 -2.64
CA LEU A 46 11.11 10.23 -3.45
C LEU A 46 11.53 10.45 -4.90
N ASN A 47 11.08 9.57 -5.79
CA ASN A 47 11.27 9.71 -7.22
C ASN A 47 9.90 9.82 -7.89
N VAL A 48 9.75 10.77 -8.79
CA VAL A 48 8.55 10.95 -9.61
C VAL A 48 9.00 11.10 -11.05
N GLU A 49 8.58 10.15 -11.87
CA GLU A 49 8.92 10.03 -13.28
C GLU A 49 7.70 10.43 -14.11
N THR A 50 7.92 11.25 -15.13
CA THR A 50 6.92 11.59 -16.14
C THR A 50 7.36 11.01 -17.46
N VAL A 51 6.64 9.99 -17.92
CA VAL A 51 6.96 9.21 -19.11
C VAL A 51 6.08 9.69 -20.27
N PHE A 52 6.71 10.26 -21.29
CA PHE A 52 6.03 10.78 -22.47
C PHE A 52 5.81 9.71 -23.54
N HIS A 53 6.74 8.77 -23.70
CA HIS A 53 6.61 7.65 -24.64
C HIS A 53 7.56 6.50 -24.29
N GLU A 54 7.18 5.27 -24.67
CA GLU A 54 8.03 4.07 -24.57
C GLU A 54 8.10 3.37 -25.94
N GLY A 55 8.72 4.04 -26.92
CA GLY A 55 8.88 3.51 -28.28
C GLY A 55 7.68 3.69 -29.21
N GLY A 56 6.60 4.35 -28.77
CA GLY A 56 5.44 4.74 -29.58
C GLY A 56 5.27 6.26 -29.69
N PRO A 57 4.16 6.74 -30.29
CA PRO A 57 3.80 8.16 -30.26
C PRO A 57 3.65 8.69 -28.82
N PRO A 58 3.92 9.98 -28.55
CA PRO A 58 3.76 10.56 -27.21
C PRO A 58 2.33 10.41 -26.65
N ALA A 59 2.24 10.02 -25.38
CA ALA A 59 0.99 9.94 -24.63
C ALA A 59 0.54 11.31 -24.12
N ASP A 60 -0.76 11.58 -24.19
CA ASP A 60 -1.41 12.78 -23.64
C ASP A 60 -2.68 12.37 -22.86
N PRO A 61 -2.70 12.48 -21.52
CA PRO A 61 -1.62 13.00 -20.67
C PRO A 61 -0.45 12.01 -20.49
N PRO A 62 0.78 12.49 -20.23
CA PRO A 62 1.93 11.65 -19.93
C PRO A 62 1.69 10.77 -18.69
N LEU A 63 2.26 9.57 -18.69
CA LEU A 63 2.19 8.67 -17.53
C LEU A 63 3.07 9.23 -16.41
N ARG A 64 2.52 9.33 -15.20
CA ARG A 64 3.30 9.61 -13.98
C ARG A 64 3.45 8.34 -13.18
N MET A 65 4.68 8.06 -12.75
CA MET A 65 5.01 6.95 -11.86
C MET A 65 5.91 7.48 -10.75
N GLY A 66 5.88 6.88 -9.57
CA GLY A 66 6.80 7.28 -8.52
C GLY A 66 7.12 6.17 -7.54
N SER A 67 8.18 6.40 -6.78
CA SER A 67 8.64 5.50 -5.72
C SER A 67 9.05 6.31 -4.50
N ALA A 68 8.55 5.93 -3.32
CA ALA A 68 9.00 6.45 -2.03
C ALA A 68 9.76 5.34 -1.28
N VAL A 69 10.97 5.65 -0.81
CA VAL A 69 11.89 4.67 -0.23
C VAL A 69 12.46 5.23 1.07
N ALA A 70 12.54 4.40 2.11
CA ALA A 70 13.28 4.69 3.33
C ALA A 70 14.39 3.66 3.55
N VAL A 71 15.56 4.13 3.97
CA VAL A 71 16.66 3.27 4.41
C VAL A 71 16.73 3.30 5.92
N ILE A 72 16.46 2.15 6.53
CA ILE A 72 16.38 2.01 7.99
C ILE A 72 17.53 1.15 8.55
N ARG A 73 17.90 1.38 9.81
CA ARG A 73 18.79 0.47 10.53
C ARG A 73 18.04 -0.85 10.80
N ASN A 74 18.65 -1.98 10.43
CA ASN A 74 18.12 -3.29 10.78
C ASN A 74 18.59 -3.68 12.20
N PRO A 75 17.69 -3.78 13.20
CA PRO A 75 18.08 -4.15 14.56
C PRO A 75 18.51 -5.61 14.71
N PHE A 76 18.19 -6.49 13.74
CA PHE A 76 18.48 -7.93 13.77
C PHE A 76 19.68 -8.34 12.89
N ALA A 77 20.40 -7.38 12.32
CA ALA A 77 21.54 -7.67 11.46
C ALA A 77 22.60 -8.53 12.20
N GLY A 78 23.07 -9.59 11.54
CA GLY A 78 24.15 -10.46 12.06
C GLY A 78 23.72 -11.53 13.07
N ARG A 79 22.42 -11.70 13.35
CA ARG A 79 21.91 -12.80 14.19
C ARG A 79 20.63 -13.41 13.62
N HIS A 80 20.31 -14.62 14.06
CA HIS A 80 18.98 -15.21 13.83
C HIS A 80 18.02 -14.71 14.92
N GLU A 81 16.91 -14.12 14.50
CA GLU A 81 15.82 -13.70 15.39
C GLU A 81 14.59 -14.58 15.13
N PRO A 82 14.10 -15.34 16.13
CA PRO A 82 12.93 -16.20 15.95
C PRO A 82 11.61 -15.42 15.90
N ASP A 83 11.53 -14.23 16.50
CA ASP A 83 10.32 -13.41 16.53
C ASP A 83 10.53 -12.05 15.85
N LEU A 84 9.94 -11.90 14.66
CA LEU A 84 9.94 -10.66 13.88
C LEU A 84 8.61 -9.90 13.95
N MET A 85 7.61 -10.45 14.64
CA MET A 85 6.26 -9.88 14.68
C MET A 85 6.23 -8.45 15.24
N PRO A 86 7.00 -8.10 16.29
CA PRO A 86 7.05 -6.72 16.80
C PRO A 86 7.57 -5.74 15.75
N PHE A 87 8.60 -6.12 15.01
CA PHE A 87 9.20 -5.25 13.99
C PHE A 87 8.27 -5.04 12.79
N MET A 88 7.53 -6.07 12.36
CA MET A 88 6.50 -5.91 11.33
C MET A 88 5.39 -4.96 11.76
N ALA A 89 5.06 -4.93 13.05
CA ALA A 89 4.04 -4.04 13.56
C ALA A 89 4.50 -2.58 13.52
N GLU A 90 5.74 -2.30 13.93
CA GLU A 90 6.31 -0.95 13.88
C GLU A 90 6.51 -0.43 12.46
N LEU A 91 6.79 -1.31 11.48
CA LEU A 91 6.95 -0.92 10.07
C LEU A 91 5.67 -0.35 9.41
N ARG A 92 4.50 -0.49 10.04
CA ARG A 92 3.24 0.02 9.49
C ARG A 92 3.21 1.55 9.40
N ALA A 93 3.68 2.23 10.44
CA ALA A 93 3.71 3.70 10.48
C ALA A 93 4.60 4.31 9.38
N PRO A 94 5.90 3.96 9.25
CA PRO A 94 6.73 4.48 8.17
C PRO A 94 6.24 4.06 6.77
N GLY A 95 5.61 2.89 6.65
CA GLY A 95 4.98 2.47 5.40
C GLY A 95 3.82 3.38 4.99
N HIS A 96 2.98 3.76 5.95
CA HIS A 96 1.90 4.73 5.73
C HIS A 96 2.45 6.10 5.35
N ASP A 97 3.49 6.58 6.05
CA ASP A 97 4.11 7.88 5.77
C ASP A 97 4.70 7.97 4.35
N LEU A 98 5.35 6.90 3.88
CA LEU A 98 5.88 6.83 2.51
C LEU A 98 4.76 6.78 1.47
N ALA A 99 3.66 6.08 1.75
CA ALA A 99 2.49 6.03 0.85
C ALA A 99 1.81 7.40 0.73
N GLN A 100 1.72 8.13 1.85
CA GLN A 100 1.19 9.48 1.88
C GLN A 100 2.10 10.44 1.10
N GLU A 101 3.42 10.42 1.37
CA GLU A 101 4.40 11.24 0.66
C GLU A 101 4.37 10.99 -0.87
N LEU A 102 4.23 9.74 -1.29
CA LEU A 102 4.12 9.37 -2.69
C LEU A 102 2.82 9.89 -3.33
N THR A 103 1.71 9.91 -2.59
CA THR A 103 0.44 10.44 -3.10
C THR A 103 0.48 11.96 -3.23
N ASP A 104 1.09 12.62 -2.24
CA ASP A 104 1.20 14.08 -2.21
C ASP A 104 2.19 14.60 -3.27
N GLY A 105 3.31 13.89 -3.48
CA GLY A 105 4.29 14.22 -4.53
C GLY A 105 3.83 13.93 -5.95
N GLN A 106 2.74 13.17 -6.13
CA GLN A 106 2.14 12.86 -7.43
C GLN A 106 0.95 13.76 -7.81
N ARG A 107 0.54 14.68 -6.94
CA ARG A 107 -0.34 15.77 -7.38
C ARG A 107 0.39 16.68 -8.37
#